data_AF-A0A397CDW8-F1
#
_entry.id   AF-A0A397CDW8-F1
#
_cell.length_a   1.000
_cell.length_b   1.000
_cell.length_c   1.000
_cell.angle_alpha   90.00
_cell.angle_beta   90.00
_cell.angle_gamma   90.00
#
_symmetry.space_group_name_H-M   'P 1'
#
loop_
_entity.id
_entity.type
_entity.pdbx_description
1 polymer ?
#
loop_
_entity_poly.entity_id
_entity_poly.type
_entity_poly.pdbx_seq_one_letter_code
_entity_poly.pdbx_strand_id
1 'polypeptide(L)'
;MQSPRNSRGNLTLANATSAPNYGSLSKYETDIVAMDDQFFLEPRECTGTMPTVLSLSWVHVLDVMQLPVGTLRSNQSIFVMRNGANHGYLHFFWDGDGDCLHVLARTAGLALGIPALRLDNGVRLSSQYSLPLTTSSDVEAANRIVHVLLDFDLWVWPGIAVNFTYTLHDNMTLTTQSLSPRVFSVTNFINQGEAGEIIAHGRKLLRRSPTGESVDGTVSDIRTSSTAFLPDTAFSRQFQHRATGVARLPSASYAERLQLVRYRPGEFYRQHLDTMASKNIEAPPVYQYADFVKWAAVAAKNIAMLGNDLPQQFKPGQALYPNAKNVKFASALVELFWKDGVSKHFFASRNEMEWERWLADKVARLSHFLRWIRWAKERISVLGDQVPASIRPNGKLYPKYDQYFQYELIALLFKHHSTSQLTDLLSKQWYY
;
A
#
# COMPACT_ATOMS: atom_id res chain seq x y z
N MET A 1 43.58 3.16 -19.00
CA MET A 1 43.28 4.39 -18.24
C MET A 1 42.42 3.99 -17.06
N GLN A 2 42.99 4.01 -15.85
CA GLN A 2 42.35 3.53 -14.63
C GLN A 2 41.29 4.52 -14.16
N SER A 3 40.07 4.01 -13.99
CA SER A 3 38.90 4.70 -13.45
C SER A 3 39.07 4.90 -11.93
N PRO A 4 38.71 6.05 -11.34
CA PRO A 4 38.79 6.21 -9.89
C PRO A 4 37.69 5.39 -9.21
N ARG A 5 38.07 4.19 -8.76
CA ARG A 5 37.43 3.54 -7.61
C ARG A 5 37.63 4.44 -6.39
N ASN A 6 36.59 4.54 -5.55
CA ASN A 6 36.51 5.26 -4.27
C ASN A 6 36.13 6.75 -4.35
N SER A 7 34.83 7.03 -4.34
CA SER A 7 34.28 8.26 -3.73
C SER A 7 33.21 7.96 -2.66
N ARG A 8 33.33 6.82 -1.97
CA ARG A 8 33.24 6.84 -0.48
C ARG A 8 34.60 7.21 0.08
N GLY A 9 35.21 8.26 -0.48
CA GLY A 9 36.41 8.84 0.08
C GLY A 9 36.01 9.46 1.40
N ASN A 10 36.40 8.83 2.50
CA ASN A 10 36.62 9.45 3.82
C ASN A 10 35.92 10.79 4.02
N LEU A 11 34.59 10.79 4.11
CA LEU A 11 33.98 11.55 5.19
C LEU A 11 34.23 10.70 6.43
N THR A 12 35.49 10.70 6.90
CA THR A 12 35.70 10.68 8.34
C THR A 12 34.67 11.66 8.88
N LEU A 13 33.71 11.18 9.66
CA LEU A 13 33.01 12.00 10.61
C LEU A 13 34.10 12.84 11.23
N ALA A 14 34.18 14.11 10.83
CA ALA A 14 35.07 15.04 11.51
C ALA A 14 34.72 14.85 12.97
N ASN A 15 35.72 14.53 13.79
CA ASN A 15 35.57 14.35 15.23
C ASN A 15 34.48 15.30 15.71
N ALA A 16 33.48 14.76 16.42
CA ALA A 16 32.29 15.45 16.90
C ALA A 16 32.60 16.55 17.95
N THR A 17 33.69 17.29 17.76
CA THR A 17 34.20 18.38 18.56
C THR A 17 34.34 19.69 17.78
N SER A 18 34.06 19.71 16.47
CA SER A 18 33.94 20.97 15.72
C SER A 18 32.79 20.91 14.71
N ALA A 19 31.63 21.45 15.10
CA ALA A 19 30.54 21.73 14.17
C ALA A 19 31.07 22.62 13.03
N PRO A 20 30.93 22.25 11.75
CA PRO A 20 31.38 23.10 10.67
C PRO A 20 30.54 24.38 10.67
N ASN A 21 31.20 25.51 10.41
CA ASN A 21 30.62 26.84 10.53
C ASN A 21 29.70 27.14 9.34
N TYR A 22 28.57 26.42 9.18
CA TYR A 22 27.60 26.63 8.10
C TYR A 22 26.66 27.84 8.34
N GLY A 23 27.11 28.86 9.07
CA GLY A 23 26.28 30.01 9.46
C GLY A 23 25.93 30.99 8.34
N SER A 24 26.51 30.85 7.14
CA SER A 24 26.36 31.85 6.06
C SER A 24 26.19 31.30 4.64
N LEU A 25 26.19 29.98 4.43
CA LEU A 25 26.12 29.40 3.08
C LEU A 25 24.67 29.20 2.64
N SER A 26 24.38 29.62 1.40
CA SER A 26 23.10 29.35 0.74
C SER A 26 22.84 27.85 0.71
N LYS A 27 21.58 27.42 0.79
CA LYS A 27 21.25 25.98 0.71
C LYS A 27 21.81 25.32 -0.57
N TYR A 28 21.88 26.07 -1.66
CA TYR A 28 22.39 25.60 -2.95
C TYR A 28 23.93 25.47 -2.99
N GLU A 29 24.61 26.04 -2.00
CA GLU A 29 26.07 25.92 -1.80
C GLU A 29 26.40 24.83 -0.78
N THR A 30 25.39 24.07 -0.33
CA THR A 30 25.55 22.93 0.57
C THR A 30 25.03 21.65 -0.07
N ASP A 31 25.40 20.52 0.51
CA ASP A 31 25.01 19.18 0.09
C ASP A 31 23.53 18.86 0.35
N ILE A 32 22.76 19.77 0.94
CA ILE A 32 21.34 19.52 1.24
C ILE A 32 20.49 19.31 -0.01
N VAL A 33 20.86 19.90 -1.14
CA VAL A 33 20.19 19.73 -2.44
C VAL A 33 20.88 18.70 -3.34
N ALA A 34 21.97 18.08 -2.88
CA ALA A 34 22.64 17.02 -3.62
C ALA A 34 21.69 15.82 -3.75
N MET A 35 21.66 15.22 -4.93
CA MET A 35 20.83 14.07 -5.25
C MET A 35 21.72 12.87 -5.51
N ASP A 36 21.40 11.73 -4.90
CA ASP A 36 22.04 10.46 -5.17
C ASP A 36 21.71 9.99 -6.59
N ASP A 37 22.71 9.42 -7.25
CA ASP A 37 22.55 8.82 -8.56
C ASP A 37 21.63 7.58 -8.51
N GLN A 38 20.78 7.43 -9.52
CA GLN A 38 19.99 6.23 -9.73
C GLN A 38 20.67 5.33 -10.76
N PHE A 39 20.96 4.08 -10.36
CA PHE A 39 21.64 3.10 -11.21
C PHE A 39 20.63 2.16 -11.87
N PHE A 40 20.31 2.40 -13.13
CA PHE A 40 19.53 1.48 -13.96
C PHE A 40 20.39 0.29 -14.41
N LEU A 41 19.76 -0.86 -14.53
CA LEU A 41 20.43 -2.09 -14.95
C LEU A 41 20.71 -2.08 -16.45
N GLU A 42 21.95 -2.40 -16.79
CA GLU A 42 22.46 -2.59 -18.15
C GLU A 42 23.39 -3.82 -18.15
N PRO A 43 23.60 -4.50 -19.29
CA PRO A 43 22.97 -4.24 -20.59
C PRO A 43 21.49 -4.69 -20.62
N ARG A 44 20.69 -4.07 -21.50
CA ARG A 44 19.27 -4.47 -21.67
C ARG A 44 19.07 -5.86 -22.25
N GLU A 45 20.02 -6.31 -23.07
CA GLU A 45 20.01 -7.61 -23.71
C GLU A 45 20.83 -8.63 -22.90
N CYS A 46 20.33 -9.86 -22.82
CA CYS A 46 20.99 -10.99 -22.16
C CYS A 46 21.51 -11.94 -23.24
N THR A 47 22.81 -12.25 -23.20
CA THR A 47 23.45 -13.20 -24.11
C THR A 47 23.60 -14.61 -23.51
N GLY A 48 23.45 -14.72 -22.19
CA GLY A 48 23.48 -15.97 -21.43
C GLY A 48 22.12 -16.67 -21.30
N THR A 49 21.98 -17.48 -20.26
CA THR A 49 20.74 -18.23 -20.01
C THR A 49 19.63 -17.26 -19.60
N MET A 50 18.52 -17.29 -20.33
CA MET A 50 17.39 -16.43 -20.02
C MET A 50 16.79 -16.74 -18.64
N PRO A 51 16.67 -15.74 -17.75
CA PRO A 51 15.98 -15.91 -16.48
C PRO A 51 14.52 -16.29 -16.70
N THR A 52 14.03 -17.28 -15.93
CA THR A 52 12.66 -17.79 -16.08
C THR A 52 11.97 -17.96 -14.74
N VAL A 53 10.64 -17.82 -14.73
CA VAL A 53 9.82 -18.13 -13.56
C VAL A 53 9.72 -19.65 -13.45
N LEU A 54 10.30 -20.25 -12.41
CA LEU A 54 10.22 -21.69 -12.15
C LEU A 54 8.99 -22.06 -11.33
N SER A 55 8.57 -21.17 -10.42
CA SER A 55 7.35 -21.34 -9.63
C SER A 55 6.64 -20.02 -9.40
N LEU A 56 5.31 -20.07 -9.42
CA LEU A 56 4.43 -18.98 -9.01
C LEU A 56 4.10 -19.02 -7.51
N SER A 57 4.87 -19.76 -6.71
CA SER A 57 4.74 -19.75 -5.25
C SER A 57 5.02 -18.36 -4.70
N TRP A 58 3.99 -17.75 -4.11
CA TRP A 58 4.04 -16.47 -3.43
C TRP A 58 4.53 -16.69 -2.00
N VAL A 59 5.79 -16.34 -1.72
CA VAL A 59 6.50 -16.68 -0.47
C VAL A 59 6.78 -15.43 0.34
N HIS A 60 6.65 -15.54 1.67
CA HIS A 60 6.99 -14.47 2.60
C HIS A 60 8.51 -14.35 2.76
N VAL A 61 9.04 -13.12 2.71
CA VAL A 61 10.50 -12.86 2.74
C VAL A 61 11.18 -13.41 3.99
N LEU A 62 10.49 -13.39 5.14
CA LEU A 62 11.01 -13.93 6.40
C LEU A 62 11.42 -15.42 6.27
N ASP A 63 10.62 -16.22 5.56
CA ASP A 63 10.90 -17.65 5.37
C ASP A 63 12.18 -17.83 4.54
N VAL A 64 12.39 -16.94 3.57
CA VAL A 64 13.57 -16.93 2.71
C VAL A 64 14.82 -16.48 3.46
N MET A 65 14.69 -15.49 4.35
CA MET A 65 15.77 -15.01 5.21
C MET A 65 16.24 -16.04 6.22
N GLN A 66 15.40 -17.01 6.56
CA GLN A 66 15.73 -18.11 7.48
C GLN A 66 16.43 -19.29 6.77
N LEU A 67 16.50 -19.28 5.43
CA LEU A 67 17.24 -20.30 4.70
C LEU A 67 18.74 -20.21 5.00
N PRO A 68 19.47 -21.34 5.00
CA PRO A 68 20.92 -21.32 5.05
C PRO A 68 21.52 -20.44 3.96
N VAL A 69 22.55 -19.68 4.29
CA VAL A 69 23.28 -18.85 3.32
C VAL A 69 23.79 -19.74 2.18
N GLY A 70 23.53 -19.31 0.95
CA GLY A 70 23.90 -20.06 -0.26
C GLY A 70 22.85 -21.03 -0.78
N THR A 71 21.74 -21.29 -0.07
CA THR A 71 20.67 -22.18 -0.56
C THR A 71 20.08 -21.71 -1.89
N LEU A 72 19.84 -20.41 -2.06
CA LEU A 72 19.35 -19.89 -3.34
C LEU A 72 20.40 -20.07 -4.45
N ARG A 73 21.68 -19.90 -4.14
CA ARG A 73 22.78 -20.09 -5.09
C ARG A 73 22.91 -21.55 -5.53
N SER A 74 22.89 -22.50 -4.61
CA SER A 74 22.98 -23.93 -4.92
C SER A 74 21.84 -24.41 -5.81
N ASN A 75 20.66 -23.79 -5.65
CA ASN A 75 19.46 -24.12 -6.41
C ASN A 75 19.34 -23.32 -7.72
N GLN A 76 20.35 -22.52 -8.08
CA GLN A 76 20.30 -21.57 -9.21
C GLN A 76 19.04 -20.71 -9.19
N SER A 77 18.62 -20.31 -7.99
CA SER A 77 17.41 -19.53 -7.76
C SER A 77 17.73 -18.14 -7.22
N ILE A 78 16.79 -17.22 -7.39
CA ILE A 78 16.80 -15.88 -6.81
C ILE A 78 15.39 -15.56 -6.29
N PHE A 79 15.30 -14.94 -5.11
CA PHE A 79 14.04 -14.45 -4.57
C PHE A 79 13.86 -12.98 -4.96
N VAL A 80 12.73 -12.69 -5.61
CA VAL A 80 12.44 -11.36 -6.14
C VAL A 80 11.09 -10.86 -5.64
N MET A 81 11.07 -9.62 -5.14
CA MET A 81 9.86 -8.95 -4.64
C MET A 81 9.81 -7.49 -5.11
N ARG A 82 8.64 -6.85 -4.94
CA ARG A 82 8.50 -5.42 -5.22
C ARG A 82 9.16 -4.57 -4.12
N ASN A 83 9.51 -3.34 -4.45
CA ASN A 83 9.94 -2.33 -3.48
C ASN A 83 8.98 -2.25 -2.28
N GLY A 84 9.53 -2.41 -1.07
CA GLY A 84 8.76 -2.40 0.18
C GLY A 84 7.75 -3.54 0.38
N ALA A 85 7.71 -4.56 -0.47
CA ALA A 85 6.84 -5.72 -0.25
C ALA A 85 7.45 -6.69 0.78
N ASN A 86 6.59 -7.49 1.42
CA ASN A 86 7.01 -8.58 2.33
C ASN A 86 6.91 -9.97 1.68
N HIS A 87 6.40 -10.03 0.45
CA HIS A 87 6.23 -11.27 -0.29
C HIS A 87 6.73 -11.08 -1.72
N GLY A 88 7.14 -12.19 -2.31
CA GLY A 88 7.60 -12.26 -3.68
C GLY A 88 7.61 -13.70 -4.18
N TYR A 89 8.38 -13.95 -5.23
CA TYR A 89 8.55 -15.29 -5.78
C TYR A 89 9.93 -15.83 -5.43
N LEU A 90 9.97 -17.06 -4.91
CA LEU A 90 11.18 -17.74 -4.47
C LEU A 90 11.97 -18.42 -5.59
N HIS A 91 11.30 -18.86 -6.64
CA HIS A 91 11.92 -19.66 -7.68
C HIS A 91 11.90 -18.91 -9.01
N PHE A 92 12.76 -17.90 -9.13
CA PHE A 92 13.26 -17.47 -10.43
C PHE A 92 14.56 -18.20 -10.72
N PHE A 93 14.64 -18.85 -11.88
CA PHE A 93 15.91 -19.39 -12.35
C PHE A 93 16.86 -18.26 -12.70
N TRP A 94 18.04 -18.30 -12.11
CA TRP A 94 19.17 -17.46 -12.48
C TRP A 94 20.48 -18.20 -12.17
N ASP A 95 21.25 -18.43 -13.21
CA ASP A 95 22.51 -19.18 -13.18
C ASP A 95 23.68 -18.38 -12.55
N GLY A 96 23.49 -17.08 -12.32
CA GLY A 96 24.51 -16.18 -11.76
C GLY A 96 25.14 -15.24 -12.78
N ASP A 97 24.67 -15.24 -14.03
CA ASP A 97 25.18 -14.35 -15.07
C ASP A 97 24.81 -12.88 -14.81
N GLY A 98 25.85 -12.03 -14.72
CA GLY A 98 25.70 -10.59 -14.51
C GLY A 98 25.14 -9.85 -15.72
N ASP A 99 25.40 -10.35 -16.93
CA ASP A 99 24.96 -9.70 -18.18
C ASP A 99 23.44 -9.78 -18.37
N CYS A 100 22.77 -10.63 -17.58
CA CYS A 100 21.34 -10.88 -17.66
C CYS A 100 20.52 -10.22 -16.53
N LEU A 101 21.12 -9.37 -15.69
CA LEU A 101 20.42 -8.75 -14.55
C LEU A 101 19.24 -7.86 -14.97
N HIS A 102 19.37 -7.08 -16.05
CA HIS A 102 18.25 -6.29 -16.56
C HIS A 102 17.08 -7.19 -16.98
N VAL A 103 17.36 -8.24 -17.76
CA VAL A 103 16.33 -9.18 -18.24
C VAL A 103 15.69 -9.93 -17.07
N LEU A 104 16.47 -10.31 -16.05
CA LEU A 104 15.99 -10.88 -14.80
C LEU A 104 15.00 -9.94 -14.11
N ALA A 105 15.42 -8.70 -13.85
CA ALA A 105 14.60 -7.72 -13.14
C ALA A 105 13.32 -7.37 -13.92
N ARG A 106 13.42 -7.25 -15.25
CA ARG A 106 12.26 -7.00 -16.13
C ARG A 106 11.29 -8.17 -16.14
N THR A 107 11.79 -9.40 -16.31
CA THR A 107 10.97 -10.62 -16.30
C THR A 107 10.28 -10.81 -14.96
N ALA A 108 11.01 -10.57 -13.86
CA ALA A 108 10.45 -10.63 -12.53
C ALA A 108 9.43 -9.52 -12.27
N GLY A 109 9.69 -8.30 -12.74
CA GLY A 109 8.74 -7.19 -12.65
C GLY A 109 7.40 -7.51 -13.33
N LEU A 110 7.44 -8.09 -14.54
CA LEU A 110 6.22 -8.53 -15.25
C LEU A 110 5.45 -9.58 -14.44
N ALA A 111 6.15 -10.59 -13.91
CA ALA A 111 5.55 -11.63 -13.09
C ALA A 111 4.95 -11.06 -11.79
N LEU A 112 5.56 -10.03 -11.21
CA LEU A 112 5.07 -9.28 -10.04
C LEU A 112 3.90 -8.33 -10.38
N GLY A 113 3.39 -8.35 -11.61
CA GLY A 113 2.25 -7.57 -12.07
C GLY A 113 2.59 -6.12 -12.39
N ILE A 114 3.86 -5.78 -12.58
CA ILE A 114 4.26 -4.43 -13.02
C ILE A 114 3.95 -4.29 -14.52
N PRO A 115 3.27 -3.21 -14.95
CA PRO A 115 3.00 -2.96 -16.37
C PRO A 115 4.30 -2.87 -17.18
N ALA A 116 4.34 -3.52 -18.36
CA ALA A 116 5.51 -3.52 -19.25
C ALA A 116 6.04 -2.11 -19.55
N LEU A 117 5.15 -1.17 -19.84
CA LEU A 117 5.50 0.23 -20.15
C LEU A 117 6.30 0.90 -19.02
N ARG A 118 6.01 0.56 -17.75
CA ARG A 118 6.75 1.11 -16.61
C ARG A 118 8.14 0.51 -16.48
N LEU A 119 8.32 -0.75 -16.88
CA LEU A 119 9.62 -1.42 -16.86
C LEU A 119 10.52 -0.92 -18.00
N ASP A 120 9.94 -0.52 -19.13
CA ASP A 120 10.68 -0.03 -20.30
C ASP A 120 11.33 1.35 -20.04
N ASN A 121 10.79 2.14 -19.12
CA ASN A 121 11.40 3.40 -18.64
C ASN A 121 12.72 3.16 -17.88
N GLY A 122 12.87 2.00 -17.25
CA GLY A 122 14.07 1.61 -16.51
C GLY A 122 13.75 0.78 -15.28
N VAL A 123 14.57 -0.24 -15.04
CA VAL A 123 14.48 -1.14 -13.90
C VAL A 123 15.76 -1.11 -13.07
N ARG A 124 15.61 -1.20 -11.75
CA ARG A 124 16.69 -1.23 -10.78
C ARG A 124 16.49 -2.40 -9.82
N LEU A 125 17.59 -2.95 -9.32
CA LEU A 125 17.57 -3.91 -8.22
C LEU A 125 18.20 -3.28 -6.97
N SER A 126 17.61 -3.61 -5.82
CA SER A 126 18.14 -3.19 -4.53
C SER A 126 18.12 -4.34 -3.53
N SER A 127 19.11 -4.34 -2.63
CA SER A 127 19.09 -5.19 -1.44
C SER A 127 18.00 -4.76 -0.44
N GLN A 128 17.81 -5.57 0.61
CA GLN A 128 16.94 -5.24 1.75
C GLN A 128 17.34 -3.97 2.52
N TYR A 129 18.54 -3.43 2.28
CA TYR A 129 19.06 -2.23 2.94
C TYR A 129 19.19 -1.02 2.01
N SER A 130 18.48 -1.03 0.88
CA SER A 130 18.53 0.04 -0.14
C SER A 130 19.87 0.16 -0.91
N LEU A 131 20.74 -0.85 -0.86
CA LEU A 131 21.98 -0.83 -1.66
C LEU A 131 21.67 -1.22 -3.11
N PRO A 132 22.11 -0.43 -4.11
CA PRO A 132 21.92 -0.77 -5.52
C PRO A 132 22.68 -2.06 -5.86
N LEU A 133 22.03 -2.94 -6.62
CA LEU A 133 22.61 -4.21 -7.06
C LEU A 133 22.79 -4.14 -8.58
N THR A 134 24.01 -3.84 -9.02
CA THR A 134 24.32 -3.58 -10.44
C THR A 134 25.12 -4.69 -11.10
N THR A 135 25.71 -5.58 -10.29
CA THR A 135 26.53 -6.70 -10.75
C THR A 135 26.05 -8.00 -10.11
N SER A 136 26.41 -9.14 -10.71
CA SER A 136 26.11 -10.45 -10.12
C SER A 136 26.71 -10.58 -8.71
N SER A 137 27.92 -10.05 -8.49
CA SER A 137 28.55 -10.03 -7.16
C SER A 137 27.71 -9.29 -6.12
N ASP A 138 27.05 -8.19 -6.49
CA ASP A 138 26.17 -7.47 -5.57
C ASP A 138 24.96 -8.33 -5.18
N VAL A 139 24.37 -9.02 -6.16
CA VAL A 139 23.23 -9.92 -5.93
C VAL A 139 23.62 -11.10 -5.04
N GLU A 140 24.81 -11.67 -5.25
CA GLU A 140 25.35 -12.72 -4.38
C GLU A 140 25.59 -12.21 -2.96
N ALA A 141 26.15 -11.01 -2.79
CA ALA A 141 26.35 -10.39 -1.48
C ALA A 141 25.02 -10.09 -0.76
N ALA A 142 23.94 -9.87 -1.51
CA ALA A 142 22.58 -9.73 -0.99
C ALA A 142 21.89 -11.10 -0.73
N ASN A 143 22.63 -12.21 -0.73
CA ASN A 143 22.09 -13.57 -0.61
C ASN A 143 21.00 -13.90 -1.63
N ARG A 144 21.04 -13.27 -2.82
CA ARG A 144 20.02 -13.41 -3.87
C ARG A 144 18.58 -13.07 -3.40
N ILE A 145 18.44 -12.17 -2.42
CA ILE A 145 17.15 -11.58 -2.00
C ILE A 145 17.10 -10.14 -2.51
N VAL A 146 16.28 -9.88 -3.53
CA VAL A 146 16.31 -8.60 -4.25
C VAL A 146 14.93 -7.95 -4.36
N HIS A 147 14.94 -6.62 -4.38
CA HIS A 147 13.77 -5.79 -4.65
C HIS A 147 13.84 -5.19 -6.04
N VAL A 148 12.75 -5.26 -6.80
CA VAL A 148 12.57 -4.53 -8.05
C VAL A 148 12.06 -3.13 -7.75
N LEU A 149 12.79 -2.13 -8.25
CA LEU A 149 12.42 -0.72 -8.24
C LEU A 149 12.32 -0.20 -9.67
N LEU A 150 11.43 0.76 -9.90
CA LEU A 150 11.19 1.38 -11.20
C LEU A 150 11.83 2.77 -11.27
N ASP A 151 11.65 3.39 -12.43
CA ASP A 151 11.84 4.82 -12.62
C ASP A 151 11.08 5.64 -11.56
N PHE A 152 11.75 6.62 -10.96
CA PHE A 152 11.22 7.51 -9.92
C PHE A 152 10.77 6.87 -8.60
N ASP A 153 10.82 5.54 -8.46
CA ASP A 153 10.53 4.89 -7.19
C ASP A 153 11.54 5.34 -6.12
N LEU A 154 11.03 5.84 -5.00
CA LEU A 154 11.81 6.01 -3.78
C LEU A 154 11.90 4.68 -3.04
N TRP A 155 13.02 4.38 -2.40
CA TRP A 155 13.13 3.18 -1.58
C TRP A 155 12.07 3.18 -0.47
N VAL A 156 11.48 2.01 -0.23
CA VAL A 156 10.59 1.81 0.92
C VAL A 156 11.05 0.59 1.69
N TRP A 157 11.36 0.77 2.98
CA TRP A 157 11.69 -0.33 3.88
C TRP A 157 10.57 -1.38 3.89
N PRO A 158 10.85 -2.66 3.63
CA PRO A 158 9.86 -3.70 3.85
C PRO A 158 9.54 -3.81 5.34
N GLY A 159 8.28 -4.10 5.68
CA GLY A 159 7.90 -4.28 7.08
C GLY A 159 8.36 -5.64 7.65
N ILE A 160 8.52 -6.64 6.77
CA ILE A 160 8.80 -8.05 7.08
C ILE A 160 7.77 -8.63 8.04
N ALA A 161 7.90 -8.41 9.34
CA ALA A 161 6.95 -8.82 10.37
C ALA A 161 6.93 -7.79 11.51
N VAL A 162 5.85 -7.74 12.29
CA VAL A 162 5.83 -6.94 13.53
C VAL A 162 6.95 -7.43 14.46
N ASN A 163 7.65 -6.48 15.09
CA ASN A 163 8.86 -6.66 15.89
C ASN A 163 10.12 -7.08 15.10
N PHE A 164 10.06 -7.19 13.76
CA PHE A 164 11.26 -7.33 12.96
C PHE A 164 12.14 -6.08 13.12
N THR A 165 13.45 -6.29 13.16
CA THR A 165 14.41 -5.23 13.46
C THR A 165 15.54 -5.16 12.42
N TYR A 166 15.77 -3.96 11.89
CA TYR A 166 16.97 -3.64 11.10
C TYR A 166 17.99 -2.92 11.96
N THR A 167 19.26 -3.27 11.78
CA THR A 167 20.37 -2.49 12.32
C THR A 167 20.85 -1.52 11.25
N LEU A 168 20.84 -0.23 11.57
CA LEU A 168 21.32 0.84 10.69
C LEU A 168 22.73 1.28 11.09
N HIS A 169 23.27 2.26 10.38
CA HIS A 169 24.51 2.94 10.77
C HIS A 169 24.32 3.69 12.10
N ASP A 170 25.43 4.07 12.73
CA ASP A 170 25.47 4.84 13.99
C ASP A 170 24.71 4.19 15.16
N ASN A 171 24.60 2.86 15.18
CA ASN A 171 23.89 2.09 16.19
C ASN A 171 22.39 2.45 16.32
N MET A 172 21.79 2.99 15.25
CA MET A 172 20.34 3.16 15.16
C MET A 172 19.66 1.82 14.85
N THR A 173 18.48 1.62 15.44
CA THR A 173 17.69 0.41 15.23
C THR A 173 16.30 0.78 14.75
N LEU A 174 15.87 0.15 13.65
CA LEU A 174 14.53 0.33 13.07
C LEU A 174 13.69 -0.91 13.35
N THR A 175 12.65 -0.79 14.17
CA THR A 175 11.78 -1.93 14.54
C THR A 175 10.36 -1.75 14.00
N THR A 176 9.86 -2.73 13.27
CA THR A 176 8.50 -2.72 12.70
C THR A 176 7.46 -2.78 13.81
N GLN A 177 6.60 -1.75 13.88
CA GLN A 177 5.49 -1.66 14.83
C GLN A 177 4.15 -2.07 14.20
N SER A 178 3.97 -1.78 12.91
CA SER A 178 2.77 -2.15 12.15
C SER A 178 3.09 -2.34 10.67
N LEU A 179 2.30 -3.16 9.99
CA LEU A 179 2.41 -3.42 8.55
C LEU A 179 1.37 -2.62 7.73
N SER A 180 0.27 -2.18 8.35
CA SER A 180 -0.81 -1.42 7.70
C SER A 180 -1.51 -0.48 8.70
N PRO A 181 -1.16 0.82 8.74
CA PRO A 181 -0.08 1.45 7.97
C PRO A 181 1.29 0.90 8.37
N ARG A 182 2.28 1.07 7.49
CA ARG A 182 3.65 0.69 7.83
C ARG A 182 4.22 1.69 8.82
N VAL A 183 4.57 1.20 10.00
CA VAL A 183 5.10 2.03 11.09
C VAL A 183 6.36 1.36 11.62
N PHE A 184 7.40 2.16 11.80
CA PHE A 184 8.63 1.75 12.45
C PHE A 184 8.92 2.66 13.65
N SER A 185 9.45 2.08 14.72
CA SER A 185 10.14 2.83 15.76
C SER A 185 11.62 2.93 15.39
N VAL A 186 12.24 4.08 15.65
CA VAL A 186 13.67 4.29 15.48
C VAL A 186 14.27 4.58 16.85
N THR A 187 15.18 3.75 17.33
CA THR A 187 15.94 4.03 18.55
C THR A 187 17.27 4.70 18.21
N ASN A 188 17.80 5.49 19.15
CA ASN A 188 19.05 6.24 19.01
C ASN A 188 19.06 7.29 17.88
N PHE A 189 17.89 7.76 17.42
CA PHE A 189 17.81 8.78 16.36
C PHE A 189 18.23 10.18 16.84
N ILE A 190 17.82 10.57 18.05
CA ILE A 190 18.17 11.84 18.71
C ILE A 190 18.66 11.50 20.11
N ASN A 191 19.80 12.08 20.52
CA ASN A 191 20.29 11.96 21.89
C ASN A 191 19.78 13.11 22.79
N GLN A 192 20.00 12.99 24.10
CA GLN A 192 19.49 13.96 25.08
C GLN A 192 20.09 15.37 24.90
N GLY A 193 21.36 15.47 24.51
CA GLY A 193 22.01 16.76 24.25
C GLY A 193 21.39 17.47 23.05
N GLU A 194 21.23 16.74 21.94
CA GLU A 194 20.53 17.23 20.74
C GLU A 194 19.09 17.66 21.04
N ALA A 195 18.34 16.87 21.82
CA ALA A 195 16.99 17.23 22.24
C ALA A 195 16.97 18.55 23.04
N GLY A 196 17.93 18.74 23.95
CA GLY A 196 18.11 19.97 24.71
C GLY A 196 18.35 21.18 23.81
N GLU A 197 19.24 21.05 22.83
CA GLU A 197 19.56 22.10 21.86
C GLU A 197 18.36 22.43 20.95
N ILE A 198 17.65 21.42 20.43
CA ILE A 198 16.42 21.62 19.63
C ILE A 198 15.40 22.44 20.44
N ILE A 199 15.20 22.11 21.72
CA ILE A 199 14.31 22.84 22.61
C ILE A 199 14.83 24.27 22.84
N ALA A 200 16.12 24.45 23.12
CA ALA A 200 16.71 25.76 23.39
C ALA A 200 16.55 26.72 22.21
N HIS A 201 16.81 26.25 20.98
CA HIS A 201 16.63 27.01 19.74
C HIS A 201 15.16 27.28 19.44
N GLY A 202 14.30 26.26 19.52
CA GLY A 202 12.90 26.37 19.12
C GLY A 202 12.01 27.11 20.13
N ARG A 203 12.32 27.07 21.43
CA ARG A 203 11.44 27.61 22.50
C ARG A 203 11.15 29.10 22.33
N LYS A 204 12.14 29.88 21.88
CA LYS A 204 12.00 31.33 21.64
C LYS A 204 11.12 31.65 20.43
N LEU A 205 10.89 30.67 19.56
CA LEU A 205 10.17 30.81 18.30
C LEU A 205 8.75 30.22 18.35
N LEU A 206 8.38 29.54 19.45
CA LEU A 206 7.07 28.90 19.61
C LEU A 206 5.94 29.92 19.51
N ARG A 207 5.00 29.65 18.60
CA ARG A 207 3.74 30.39 18.43
C ARG A 207 2.58 29.39 18.43
N ARG A 208 1.35 29.87 18.67
CA ARG A 208 0.16 29.01 18.53
C ARG A 208 0.08 28.49 17.08
N SER A 209 -0.24 27.20 16.94
CA SER A 209 -0.26 26.56 15.62
C SER A 209 -1.37 27.17 14.74
N PRO A 210 -1.07 27.63 13.51
CA PRO A 210 -2.06 28.18 12.59
C PRO A 210 -2.97 27.08 12.01
N THR A 211 -4.14 27.45 11.48
CA THR A 211 -5.00 26.56 10.67
C THR A 211 -4.65 26.62 9.18
N GLY A 212 -4.59 25.46 8.52
CA GLY A 212 -4.52 25.36 7.05
C GLY A 212 -3.16 25.73 6.44
N GLU A 213 -3.00 25.46 5.14
CA GLU A 213 -1.78 25.75 4.35
C GLU A 213 -1.52 27.27 4.17
N SER A 214 -2.47 28.12 4.58
CA SER A 214 -2.39 29.57 4.47
C SER A 214 -1.92 30.24 5.75
N VAL A 215 -0.97 31.17 5.60
CA VAL A 215 -0.29 31.95 6.64
C VAL A 215 -1.24 32.87 7.45
N ASP A 216 -2.52 32.96 7.06
CA ASP A 216 -3.55 33.79 7.70
C ASP A 216 -4.19 33.09 8.91
N GLY A 217 -3.42 33.02 10.00
CA GLY A 217 -3.79 33.72 11.23
C GLY A 217 -4.99 33.30 12.08
N THR A 218 -5.75 32.25 11.79
CA THR A 218 -6.76 31.74 12.74
C THR A 218 -6.21 30.60 13.62
N VAL A 219 -6.54 30.66 14.91
CA VAL A 219 -6.10 29.68 15.91
C VAL A 219 -6.83 28.35 15.68
N SER A 220 -6.11 27.24 15.62
CA SER A 220 -6.72 25.92 15.38
C SER A 220 -7.35 25.32 16.63
N ASP A 221 -8.63 24.93 16.53
CA ASP A 221 -9.34 24.11 17.53
C ASP A 221 -9.04 22.60 17.38
N ILE A 222 -8.38 22.21 16.28
CA ILE A 222 -8.03 20.82 15.94
C ILE A 222 -6.61 20.51 16.42
N ARG A 223 -5.70 21.50 16.30
CA ARG A 223 -4.31 21.46 16.77
C ARG A 223 -4.09 22.55 17.81
N THR A 224 -4.21 22.20 19.08
CA THR A 224 -4.14 23.17 20.18
C THR A 224 -2.72 23.37 20.71
N SER A 225 -1.70 22.81 20.05
CA SER A 225 -0.28 22.93 20.41
C SER A 225 0.35 24.29 20.07
N SER A 226 1.53 24.55 20.64
CA SER A 226 2.45 25.58 20.14
C SER A 226 3.50 24.95 19.22
N THR A 227 3.86 25.60 18.12
CA THR A 227 4.85 25.09 17.17
C THR A 227 5.82 26.16 16.69
N ALA A 228 7.01 25.70 16.27
CA ALA A 228 8.01 26.51 15.59
C ALA A 228 8.77 25.63 14.60
N PHE A 229 8.98 26.14 13.37
CA PHE A 229 10.03 25.61 12.51
C PHE A 229 11.36 26.20 12.96
N LEU A 230 12.37 25.34 13.15
CA LEU A 230 13.71 25.82 13.47
C LEU A 230 14.31 26.55 12.25
N PRO A 231 15.13 27.59 12.48
CA PRO A 231 15.84 28.28 11.40
C PRO A 231 16.74 27.32 10.63
N ASP A 232 16.90 27.58 9.34
CA ASP A 232 17.77 26.80 8.47
C ASP A 232 19.24 27.08 8.82
N THR A 233 19.85 26.14 9.55
CA THR A 233 21.20 26.24 10.13
C THR A 233 21.94 24.93 9.97
N ALA A 234 23.28 24.94 10.12
CA ALA A 234 24.11 23.72 10.25
C ALA A 234 23.43 22.64 11.10
N PHE A 235 23.00 23.05 12.30
CA PHE A 235 22.41 22.19 13.30
C PHE A 235 21.07 21.61 12.85
N SER A 236 20.17 22.39 12.24
CA SER A 236 18.89 21.85 11.77
C SER A 236 19.07 20.93 10.56
N ARG A 237 20.01 21.27 9.65
CA ARG A 237 20.27 20.51 8.42
C ARG A 237 20.78 19.10 8.71
N GLN A 238 21.57 18.90 9.78
CA GLN A 238 22.04 17.56 10.15
C GLN A 238 20.88 16.56 10.37
N PHE A 239 19.73 17.04 10.88
CA PHE A 239 18.56 16.19 11.10
C PHE A 239 17.82 15.89 9.81
N GLN A 240 17.88 16.78 8.80
CA GLN A 240 17.38 16.48 7.46
C GLN A 240 18.22 15.35 6.85
N HIS A 241 19.55 15.46 6.86
CA HIS A 241 20.45 14.37 6.41
C HIS A 241 20.19 13.05 7.15
N ARG A 242 20.06 13.09 8.49
CA ARG A 242 19.81 11.90 9.28
C ARG A 242 18.44 11.29 8.97
N ALA A 243 17.39 12.10 8.88
CA ALA A 243 16.04 11.64 8.57
C ALA A 243 15.96 11.01 7.18
N THR A 244 16.54 11.66 6.16
CA THR A 244 16.56 11.13 4.79
C THR A 244 17.48 9.92 4.67
N GLY A 245 18.59 9.87 5.42
CA GLY A 245 19.47 8.71 5.51
C GLY A 245 18.79 7.48 6.12
N VAL A 246 17.98 7.67 7.17
CA VAL A 246 17.15 6.59 7.75
C VAL A 246 16.04 6.18 6.78
N ALA A 247 15.37 7.14 6.13
CA ALA A 247 14.32 6.86 5.15
C ALA A 247 14.86 6.35 3.79
N ARG A 248 16.18 6.38 3.58
CA ARG A 248 16.88 6.09 2.31
C ARG A 248 16.35 6.92 1.13
N LEU A 249 16.10 8.20 1.40
CA LEU A 249 15.73 9.16 0.37
C LEU A 249 16.99 9.69 -0.31
N PRO A 250 16.94 9.96 -1.63
CA PRO A 250 18.12 10.28 -2.43
C PRO A 250 18.68 11.69 -2.17
N SER A 251 17.98 12.52 -1.40
CA SER A 251 18.47 13.85 -1.04
C SER A 251 17.89 14.30 0.29
N ALA A 252 18.70 15.02 1.07
CA ALA A 252 18.24 15.68 2.29
C ALA A 252 17.14 16.72 2.03
N SER A 253 17.02 17.24 0.81
CA SER A 253 15.99 18.21 0.42
C SER A 253 14.57 17.64 0.45
N TYR A 254 14.40 16.32 0.54
CA TYR A 254 13.09 15.68 0.66
C TYR A 254 12.48 15.86 2.06
N ALA A 255 13.31 16.11 3.06
CA ALA A 255 12.83 16.42 4.41
C ALA A 255 12.56 17.93 4.53
N GLU A 256 11.37 18.28 5.02
CA GLU A 256 11.10 19.65 5.46
C GLU A 256 11.99 20.05 6.66
N ARG A 257 11.99 21.34 7.01
CA ARG A 257 12.72 21.84 8.17
C ARG A 257 12.18 21.21 9.45
N LEU A 258 13.08 21.04 10.42
CA LEU A 258 12.74 20.50 11.73
C LEU A 258 11.66 21.36 12.42
N GLN A 259 10.51 20.75 12.70
CA GLN A 259 9.39 21.38 13.41
C GLN A 259 9.40 20.95 14.87
N LEU A 260 9.57 21.92 15.79
CA LEU A 260 9.32 21.71 17.20
C LEU A 260 7.83 21.89 17.50
N VAL A 261 7.25 20.96 18.23
CA VAL A 261 5.87 21.02 18.71
C VAL A 261 5.85 20.82 20.22
N ARG A 262 5.12 21.66 20.93
CA ARG A 262 4.95 21.59 22.37
C ARG A 262 3.47 21.48 22.73
N TYR A 263 3.16 20.47 23.54
CA TYR A 263 1.85 20.27 24.17
C TYR A 263 1.97 20.56 25.67
N ARG A 264 1.09 21.41 26.20
CA ARG A 264 0.83 21.57 27.63
C ARG A 264 -0.21 20.54 28.08
N PRO A 265 -0.39 20.34 29.40
CA PRO A 265 -1.51 19.56 29.91
C PRO A 265 -2.84 20.03 29.29
N GLY A 266 -3.59 19.10 28.70
CA GLY A 266 -4.86 19.37 28.01
C GLY A 266 -4.75 19.81 26.54
N GLU A 267 -3.56 20.11 26.02
CA GLU A 267 -3.37 20.35 24.58
C GLU A 267 -3.26 19.02 23.82
N PHE A 268 -3.77 18.99 22.59
CA PHE A 268 -3.85 17.80 21.76
C PHE A 268 -3.74 18.14 20.28
N TYR A 269 -3.54 17.11 19.47
CA TYR A 269 -3.75 17.15 18.04
C TYR A 269 -4.70 16.01 17.69
N ARG A 270 -5.86 16.34 17.12
CA ARG A 270 -6.78 15.30 16.64
C ARG A 270 -6.14 14.52 15.50
N GLN A 271 -6.62 13.29 15.33
CA GLN A 271 -6.25 12.41 14.23
C GLN A 271 -6.41 13.11 12.88
N HIS A 272 -5.37 13.01 12.05
CA HIS A 272 -5.30 13.58 10.71
C HIS A 272 -4.34 12.77 9.84
N LEU A 273 -4.29 13.09 8.55
CA LEU A 273 -3.26 12.61 7.63
C LEU A 273 -2.22 13.71 7.45
N ASP A 274 -0.95 13.33 7.41
CA ASP A 274 0.16 14.25 7.11
C ASP A 274 0.23 14.58 5.62
N THR A 275 -0.42 13.79 4.76
CA THR A 275 -0.50 14.07 3.32
C THR A 275 -1.55 15.13 3.03
N MET A 276 -1.20 16.10 2.20
CA MET A 276 -2.09 17.18 1.78
C MET A 276 -3.13 16.66 0.78
N ALA A 277 -4.44 16.78 1.11
CA ALA A 277 -5.52 16.47 0.16
C ALA A 277 -5.61 17.48 -1.00
N SER A 278 -5.01 18.66 -0.84
CA SER A 278 -5.01 19.76 -1.81
C SER A 278 -4.00 19.56 -2.95
N LYS A 279 -3.02 18.66 -2.79
CA LYS A 279 -1.97 18.39 -3.79
C LYS A 279 -2.26 17.11 -4.56
N ASN A 280 -3.37 17.11 -5.30
CA ASN A 280 -3.65 16.10 -6.31
C ASN A 280 -2.69 16.34 -7.50
N ILE A 281 -1.50 15.73 -7.43
CA ILE A 281 -0.53 15.76 -8.54
C ILE A 281 -1.14 15.10 -9.80
N GLU A 282 -2.04 14.14 -9.59
CA GLU A 282 -2.91 13.58 -10.62
C GLU A 282 -4.38 13.71 -10.18
N ALA A 283 -5.28 13.92 -11.13
CA ALA A 283 -6.71 13.86 -10.85
C ALA A 283 -7.04 12.45 -10.31
N PRO A 284 -7.81 12.35 -9.21
CA PRO A 284 -8.16 11.04 -8.67
C PRO A 284 -8.86 10.21 -9.76
N PRO A 285 -8.46 8.94 -9.95
CA PRO A 285 -9.03 8.12 -11.00
C PRO A 285 -10.54 7.98 -10.78
N VAL A 286 -11.31 8.34 -11.80
CA VAL A 286 -12.77 8.17 -11.79
C VAL A 286 -13.10 6.81 -12.38
N TYR A 287 -13.40 5.85 -11.52
CA TYR A 287 -13.80 4.51 -11.95
C TYR A 287 -15.28 4.46 -12.31
N GLN A 288 -15.60 3.85 -13.45
CA GLN A 288 -16.97 3.62 -13.91
C GLN A 288 -17.35 2.14 -13.78
N TYR A 289 -18.64 1.83 -13.88
CA TYR A 289 -19.11 0.43 -13.89
C TYR A 289 -18.42 -0.41 -14.98
N ALA A 290 -18.10 0.19 -16.13
CA ALA A 290 -17.35 -0.47 -17.20
C ALA A 290 -15.95 -0.93 -16.75
N ASP A 291 -15.29 -0.19 -15.86
CA ASP A 291 -13.99 -0.58 -15.32
C ASP A 291 -14.12 -1.73 -14.32
N PHE A 292 -15.18 -1.76 -13.52
CA PHE A 292 -15.52 -2.91 -12.69
C PHE A 292 -15.78 -4.17 -13.53
N VAL A 293 -16.46 -4.04 -14.67
CA VAL A 293 -16.68 -5.15 -15.60
C VAL A 293 -15.37 -5.67 -16.17
N LYS A 294 -14.47 -4.77 -16.62
CA LYS A 294 -13.14 -5.14 -17.11
C LYS A 294 -12.32 -5.82 -16.01
N TRP A 295 -12.28 -5.25 -14.81
CA TRP A 295 -11.57 -5.79 -13.66
C TRP A 295 -12.07 -7.19 -13.30
N ALA A 296 -13.39 -7.40 -13.22
CA ALA A 296 -13.95 -8.71 -12.89
C ALA A 296 -13.60 -9.76 -13.96
N ALA A 297 -13.54 -9.38 -15.23
CA ALA A 297 -13.12 -10.27 -16.31
C ALA A 297 -11.62 -10.64 -16.21
N VAL A 298 -10.76 -9.68 -15.86
CA VAL A 298 -9.33 -9.94 -15.60
C VAL A 298 -9.15 -10.81 -14.36
N ALA A 299 -9.86 -10.52 -13.27
CA ALA A 299 -9.85 -11.30 -12.06
C ALA A 299 -10.27 -12.76 -12.31
N ALA A 300 -11.34 -12.99 -13.09
CA ALA A 300 -11.78 -14.33 -13.49
C ALA A 300 -10.69 -15.10 -14.24
N LYS A 301 -10.01 -14.45 -15.20
CA LYS A 301 -8.88 -15.05 -15.92
C LYS A 301 -7.73 -15.40 -14.97
N ASN A 302 -7.40 -14.50 -14.05
CA ASN A 302 -6.29 -14.70 -13.12
C ASN A 302 -6.55 -15.84 -12.13
N ILE A 303 -7.75 -15.93 -11.57
CA ILE A 303 -8.07 -17.02 -10.64
C ILE A 303 -8.18 -18.38 -11.35
N ALA A 304 -8.52 -18.41 -12.64
CA ALA A 304 -8.54 -19.65 -13.41
C ALA A 304 -7.14 -20.25 -13.56
N MET A 305 -6.09 -19.42 -13.54
CA MET A 305 -4.70 -19.89 -13.58
C MET A 305 -4.27 -20.64 -12.31
N LEU A 306 -5.00 -20.48 -11.20
CA LEU A 306 -4.71 -21.17 -9.93
C LEU A 306 -5.13 -22.65 -9.95
N GLY A 307 -5.94 -23.07 -10.93
CA GLY A 307 -6.33 -24.47 -11.10
C GLY A 307 -6.88 -25.13 -9.83
N ASN A 308 -6.22 -26.21 -9.38
CA ASN A 308 -6.63 -27.01 -8.22
C ASN A 308 -6.43 -26.29 -6.88
N ASP A 309 -5.57 -25.28 -6.81
CA ASP A 309 -5.27 -24.54 -5.58
C ASP A 309 -6.31 -23.45 -5.28
N LEU A 310 -7.30 -23.28 -6.17
CA LEU A 310 -8.34 -22.28 -6.02
C LEU A 310 -9.26 -22.59 -4.81
N PRO A 311 -9.33 -21.71 -3.79
CA PRO A 311 -10.18 -21.96 -2.64
C PRO A 311 -11.64 -22.09 -3.04
N GLN A 312 -12.39 -22.97 -2.36
CA GLN A 312 -13.73 -23.38 -2.78
C GLN A 312 -14.67 -22.20 -3.07
N GLN A 313 -14.64 -21.16 -2.25
CA GLN A 313 -15.49 -19.96 -2.39
C GLN A 313 -15.27 -19.16 -3.69
N PHE A 314 -14.10 -19.31 -4.33
CA PHE A 314 -13.73 -18.65 -5.58
C PHE A 314 -13.95 -19.52 -6.81
N LYS A 315 -14.44 -20.76 -6.70
CA LYS A 315 -14.70 -21.63 -7.85
C LYS A 315 -15.94 -21.17 -8.66
N PRO A 316 -16.03 -21.49 -9.97
CA PRO A 316 -17.19 -21.16 -10.79
C PRO A 316 -18.53 -21.51 -10.12
N GLY A 317 -19.46 -20.55 -10.14
CA GLY A 317 -20.79 -20.70 -9.52
C GLY A 317 -20.86 -20.33 -8.02
N GLN A 318 -19.71 -20.15 -7.36
CA GLN A 318 -19.64 -19.72 -5.97
C GLN A 318 -19.71 -18.19 -5.83
N ALA A 319 -19.98 -17.72 -4.61
CA ALA A 319 -20.29 -16.31 -4.36
C ALA A 319 -19.13 -15.36 -4.67
N LEU A 320 -17.86 -15.79 -4.50
CA LEU A 320 -16.68 -14.95 -4.75
C LEU A 320 -16.06 -15.17 -6.13
N TYR A 321 -16.68 -15.97 -7.01
CA TYR A 321 -16.20 -16.10 -8.39
C TYR A 321 -16.41 -14.78 -9.16
N PRO A 322 -15.36 -14.15 -9.71
CA PRO A 322 -15.47 -12.86 -10.38
C PRO A 322 -16.43 -12.88 -11.57
N ASN A 323 -17.51 -12.13 -11.42
CA ASN A 323 -18.50 -11.93 -12.48
C ASN A 323 -19.30 -10.65 -12.20
N ALA A 324 -18.99 -9.57 -12.93
CA ALA A 324 -19.63 -8.26 -12.73
C ALA A 324 -21.14 -8.24 -13.02
N LYS A 325 -21.67 -9.22 -13.76
CA LYS A 325 -23.11 -9.37 -14.03
C LYS A 325 -23.83 -10.16 -12.93
N ASN A 326 -23.09 -10.85 -12.06
CA ASN A 326 -23.64 -11.61 -10.96
C ASN A 326 -23.72 -10.74 -9.71
N VAL A 327 -24.94 -10.34 -9.32
CA VAL A 327 -25.17 -9.54 -8.12
C VAL A 327 -24.56 -10.21 -6.88
N LYS A 328 -24.59 -11.56 -6.78
CA LYS A 328 -23.99 -12.28 -5.64
C LYS A 328 -22.49 -12.04 -5.50
N PHE A 329 -21.78 -11.88 -6.62
CA PHE A 329 -20.36 -11.56 -6.61
C PHE A 329 -20.11 -10.15 -6.10
N ALA A 330 -20.83 -9.17 -6.64
CA ALA A 330 -20.72 -7.78 -6.17
C ALA A 330 -21.07 -7.68 -4.66
N SER A 331 -22.12 -8.37 -4.21
CA SER A 331 -22.49 -8.43 -2.79
C SER A 331 -21.41 -9.05 -1.92
N ALA A 332 -20.89 -10.22 -2.31
CA ALA A 332 -19.89 -10.93 -1.54
C ALA A 332 -18.57 -10.15 -1.45
N LEU A 333 -18.21 -9.43 -2.52
CA LEU A 333 -17.04 -8.55 -2.54
C LEU A 333 -17.20 -7.36 -1.59
N VAL A 334 -18.37 -6.72 -1.57
CA VAL A 334 -18.66 -5.62 -0.62
C VAL A 334 -18.67 -6.10 0.82
N GLU A 335 -19.27 -7.28 1.08
CA GLU A 335 -19.26 -7.88 2.42
C GLU A 335 -17.85 -8.23 2.88
N LEU A 336 -17.00 -8.76 1.99
CA LEU A 336 -15.60 -9.06 2.28
C LEU A 336 -14.81 -7.78 2.57
N PHE A 337 -14.99 -6.72 1.76
CA PHE A 337 -14.38 -5.42 2.02
C PHE A 337 -14.82 -4.84 3.37
N TRP A 338 -16.11 -4.88 3.69
CA TRP A 338 -16.61 -4.38 4.97
C TRP A 338 -16.02 -5.15 6.15
N LYS A 339 -16.03 -6.48 6.13
CA LYS A 339 -15.46 -7.32 7.20
C LYS A 339 -13.95 -7.10 7.36
N ASP A 340 -13.21 -7.04 6.25
CA ASP A 340 -11.77 -6.75 6.26
C ASP A 340 -11.51 -5.35 6.83
N GLY A 341 -12.29 -4.36 6.39
CA GLY A 341 -12.20 -2.98 6.84
C GLY A 341 -12.48 -2.83 8.34
N VAL A 342 -13.50 -3.51 8.87
CA VAL A 342 -13.78 -3.53 10.32
C VAL A 342 -12.64 -4.18 11.09
N SER A 343 -12.21 -5.38 10.68
CA SER A 343 -11.16 -6.14 11.40
C SER A 343 -9.81 -5.44 11.39
N LYS A 344 -9.52 -4.64 10.35
CA LYS A 344 -8.29 -3.83 10.22
C LYS A 344 -8.45 -2.38 10.66
N HIS A 345 -9.57 -2.02 11.31
CA HIS A 345 -9.87 -0.66 11.75
C HIS A 345 -9.80 0.40 10.62
N PHE A 346 -10.07 0.02 9.37
CA PHE A 346 -10.03 0.91 8.20
C PHE A 346 -10.95 2.13 8.37
N PHE A 347 -12.20 1.91 8.78
CA PHE A 347 -13.20 2.98 8.91
C PHE A 347 -12.91 3.85 10.14
N ALA A 348 -12.58 3.24 11.28
CA ALA A 348 -12.20 3.96 12.49
C ALA A 348 -10.95 4.82 12.27
N SER A 349 -9.93 4.30 11.58
CA SER A 349 -8.69 5.05 11.26
C SER A 349 -8.87 6.20 10.28
N ARG A 350 -10.03 6.31 9.62
CA ARG A 350 -10.37 7.41 8.71
C ARG A 350 -11.51 8.29 9.22
N ASN A 351 -12.05 7.99 10.41
CA ASN A 351 -13.26 8.60 10.94
C ASN A 351 -14.47 8.45 9.99
N GLU A 352 -14.56 7.30 9.30
CA GLU A 352 -15.59 6.96 8.31
C GLU A 352 -16.66 5.99 8.88
N MET A 353 -16.93 6.07 10.18
CA MET A 353 -17.86 5.14 10.87
C MET A 353 -19.30 5.22 10.33
N GLU A 354 -19.72 6.36 9.79
CA GLU A 354 -21.02 6.47 9.13
C GLU A 354 -21.08 5.66 7.83
N TRP A 355 -19.98 5.62 7.08
CA TRP A 355 -19.88 4.82 5.87
C TRP A 355 -19.87 3.32 6.20
N GLU A 356 -19.17 2.92 7.27
CA GLU A 356 -19.24 1.56 7.78
C GLU A 356 -20.69 1.15 8.11
N ARG A 357 -21.42 1.98 8.87
CA ARG A 357 -22.83 1.69 9.21
C ARG A 357 -23.70 1.58 7.97
N TRP A 358 -23.48 2.45 6.98
CA TRP A 358 -24.17 2.38 5.69
C TRP A 358 -23.86 1.07 4.96
N LEU A 359 -22.59 0.64 4.91
CA LEU A 359 -22.20 -0.64 4.30
C LEU A 359 -22.83 -1.83 5.03
N ALA A 360 -22.82 -1.82 6.37
CA ALA A 360 -23.43 -2.86 7.19
C ALA A 360 -24.94 -2.99 6.90
N ASP A 361 -25.67 -1.88 6.82
CA ASP A 361 -27.09 -1.86 6.42
C ASP A 361 -27.31 -2.42 5.01
N LYS A 362 -26.48 -2.04 4.03
CA LYS A 362 -26.60 -2.55 2.64
C LYS A 362 -26.34 -4.05 2.56
N VAL A 363 -25.30 -4.54 3.22
CA VAL A 363 -24.99 -5.97 3.28
C VAL A 363 -26.14 -6.74 3.93
N ALA A 364 -26.67 -6.24 5.05
CA ALA A 364 -27.81 -6.86 5.73
C ALA A 364 -29.04 -6.92 4.83
N ARG A 365 -29.50 -5.80 4.24
CA ARG A 365 -30.69 -5.76 3.38
C ARG A 365 -30.57 -6.68 2.16
N LEU A 366 -29.39 -6.71 1.54
CA LEU A 366 -29.14 -7.56 0.38
C LEU A 366 -29.19 -9.04 0.77
N SER A 367 -28.66 -9.41 1.94
CA SER A 367 -28.78 -10.77 2.47
C SER A 367 -30.25 -11.19 2.69
N HIS A 368 -31.11 -10.28 3.17
CA HIS A 368 -32.55 -10.53 3.34
C HIS A 368 -33.25 -10.77 2.00
N PHE A 369 -32.97 -9.93 1.00
CA PHE A 369 -33.52 -10.11 -0.35
C PHE A 369 -33.11 -11.46 -0.96
N LEU A 370 -31.83 -11.83 -0.86
CA LEU A 370 -31.33 -13.11 -1.37
C LEU A 370 -31.95 -14.31 -0.65
N ARG A 371 -32.17 -14.22 0.68
CA ARG A 371 -32.88 -15.25 1.46
C ARG A 371 -34.33 -15.37 1.03
N TRP A 372 -35.02 -14.24 0.81
CA TRP A 372 -36.40 -14.25 0.34
C TRP A 372 -36.54 -14.90 -1.05
N ILE A 373 -35.63 -14.58 -1.99
CA ILE A 373 -35.61 -15.24 -3.31
C ILE A 373 -35.43 -16.75 -3.16
N ARG A 374 -34.52 -17.20 -2.29
CA ARG A 374 -34.32 -18.64 -2.03
C ARG A 374 -35.58 -19.28 -1.48
N TRP A 375 -36.17 -18.68 -0.44
CA TRP A 375 -37.42 -19.15 0.15
C TRP A 375 -38.56 -19.23 -0.90
N ALA A 376 -38.69 -18.21 -1.76
CA ALA A 376 -39.72 -18.19 -2.80
C ALA A 376 -39.51 -19.32 -3.81
N LYS A 377 -38.27 -19.59 -4.22
CA LYS A 377 -37.93 -20.71 -5.11
C LYS A 377 -38.23 -22.07 -4.48
N GLU A 378 -37.89 -22.25 -3.21
CA GLU A 378 -38.18 -23.47 -2.46
C GLU A 378 -39.70 -23.71 -2.38
N ARG A 379 -40.49 -22.66 -2.10
CA ARG A 379 -41.96 -22.75 -2.09
C ARG A 379 -42.54 -23.08 -3.46
N ILE A 380 -42.03 -22.47 -4.54
CA ILE A 380 -42.43 -22.81 -5.91
C ILE A 380 -42.11 -24.27 -6.22
N SER A 381 -40.94 -24.77 -5.79
CA SER A 381 -40.56 -26.17 -5.98
C SER A 381 -41.48 -27.14 -5.22
N VAL A 382 -41.91 -26.79 -4.01
CA VAL A 382 -42.84 -27.61 -3.22
C VAL A 382 -44.25 -27.61 -3.83
N LEU A 383 -44.72 -26.46 -4.32
CA LEU A 383 -46.06 -26.31 -4.89
C LEU A 383 -46.16 -26.88 -6.31
N GLY A 384 -45.03 -27.03 -7.03
CA GLY A 384 -44.97 -27.64 -8.35
C GLY A 384 -45.96 -27.01 -9.33
N ASP A 385 -46.85 -27.82 -9.92
CA ASP A 385 -47.83 -27.34 -10.88
C ASP A 385 -49.00 -26.53 -10.29
N GLN A 386 -49.07 -26.40 -8.95
CA GLN A 386 -50.10 -25.58 -8.30
C GLN A 386 -49.80 -24.08 -8.42
N VAL A 387 -48.56 -23.66 -8.71
CA VAL A 387 -48.25 -22.26 -9.00
C VAL A 387 -48.57 -21.90 -10.45
N PRO A 388 -48.99 -20.65 -10.75
CA PRO A 388 -49.22 -20.18 -12.11
C PRO A 388 -47.99 -20.40 -13.02
N ALA A 389 -48.23 -20.74 -14.29
CA ALA A 389 -47.16 -21.00 -15.26
C ALA A 389 -46.16 -19.83 -15.39
N SER A 390 -46.61 -18.60 -15.16
CA SER A 390 -45.78 -17.39 -15.17
C SER A 390 -44.75 -17.35 -14.04
N ILE A 391 -44.95 -18.06 -12.92
CA ILE A 391 -44.11 -18.07 -11.72
C ILE A 391 -43.29 -19.38 -11.61
N ARG A 392 -43.52 -20.38 -12.48
CA ARG A 392 -42.71 -21.62 -12.55
C ARG A 392 -41.28 -21.34 -13.04
N PRO A 393 -40.31 -22.27 -12.92
CA PRO A 393 -38.90 -22.03 -13.30
C PRO A 393 -38.67 -21.44 -14.71
N ASN A 394 -39.52 -21.77 -15.68
CA ASN A 394 -39.45 -21.26 -17.06
C ASN A 394 -40.32 -20.01 -17.29
N GLY A 395 -41.05 -19.56 -16.28
CA GLY A 395 -41.98 -18.44 -16.34
C GLY A 395 -41.28 -17.08 -16.21
N LYS A 396 -41.91 -16.04 -16.78
CA LYS A 396 -41.38 -14.68 -16.80
C LYS A 396 -41.20 -14.07 -15.39
N LEU A 397 -42.04 -14.46 -14.43
CA LEU A 397 -42.05 -13.98 -13.05
C LEU A 397 -41.38 -14.96 -12.08
N TYR A 398 -40.61 -15.93 -12.57
CA TYR A 398 -39.81 -16.77 -11.68
C TYR A 398 -38.81 -15.91 -10.89
N PRO A 399 -38.69 -16.07 -9.56
CA PRO A 399 -37.73 -15.31 -8.79
C PRO A 399 -36.31 -15.42 -9.33
N LYS A 400 -35.65 -14.27 -9.55
CA LYS A 400 -34.25 -14.21 -9.98
C LYS A 400 -33.45 -13.27 -9.10
N TYR A 401 -32.14 -13.48 -9.10
CA TYR A 401 -31.19 -12.66 -8.36
C TYR A 401 -30.74 -11.42 -9.15
N ASP A 402 -31.37 -11.13 -10.29
CA ASP A 402 -31.03 -10.02 -11.17
C ASP A 402 -31.91 -8.78 -10.91
N GLN A 403 -31.44 -7.65 -11.41
CA GLN A 403 -32.08 -6.34 -11.24
C GLN A 403 -33.40 -6.25 -12.03
N TYR A 404 -33.54 -6.99 -13.13
CA TYR A 404 -34.78 -7.01 -13.92
C TYR A 404 -35.94 -7.60 -13.13
N PHE A 405 -35.71 -8.70 -12.41
CA PHE A 405 -36.73 -9.27 -11.53
C PHE A 405 -37.08 -8.35 -10.36
N GLN A 406 -36.11 -7.61 -9.81
CA GLN A 406 -36.39 -6.60 -8.78
C GLN A 406 -37.32 -5.50 -9.30
N TYR A 407 -37.11 -5.03 -10.53
CA TYR A 407 -37.98 -4.03 -11.15
C TYR A 407 -39.38 -4.56 -11.42
N GLU A 408 -39.51 -5.79 -11.94
CA GLU A 408 -40.82 -6.43 -12.14
C GLU A 408 -41.56 -6.62 -10.80
N LEU A 409 -40.85 -7.00 -9.73
CA LEU A 409 -41.43 -7.13 -8.39
C LEU A 409 -41.93 -5.78 -7.86
N ILE A 410 -41.14 -4.71 -8.01
CA ILE A 410 -41.54 -3.35 -7.63
C ILE A 410 -42.75 -2.88 -8.45
N ALA A 411 -42.73 -3.12 -9.77
CA ALA A 411 -43.85 -2.78 -10.65
C ALA A 411 -45.14 -3.51 -10.23
N LEU A 412 -45.05 -4.79 -9.85
CA LEU A 412 -46.18 -5.55 -9.30
C LEU A 412 -46.67 -4.96 -7.97
N LEU A 413 -45.77 -4.56 -7.07
CA LEU A 413 -46.15 -3.94 -5.80
C LEU A 413 -46.95 -2.65 -6.03
N PHE A 414 -46.47 -1.76 -6.90
CA PHE A 414 -47.17 -0.52 -7.26
C PHE A 414 -48.44 -0.74 -8.08
N LYS A 415 -48.54 -1.85 -8.82
CA LYS A 415 -49.77 -2.22 -9.52
C LYS A 415 -50.89 -2.64 -8.56
N HIS A 416 -50.54 -3.23 -7.43
CA HIS A 416 -51.49 -3.84 -6.50
C HIS A 416 -51.68 -3.05 -5.20
N HIS A 417 -50.86 -2.02 -4.94
CA HIS A 417 -50.94 -1.18 -3.76
C HIS A 417 -50.74 0.29 -4.13
N SER A 418 -51.49 1.18 -3.49
CA SER A 418 -51.24 2.62 -3.59
C SER A 418 -49.93 3.00 -2.90
N THR A 419 -49.36 4.15 -3.25
CA THR A 419 -48.18 4.69 -2.57
C THR A 419 -48.41 4.85 -1.07
N SER A 420 -49.62 5.22 -0.63
CA SER A 420 -49.96 5.32 0.81
C SER A 420 -49.99 3.96 1.49
N GLN A 421 -50.57 2.94 0.86
CA GLN A 421 -50.59 1.57 1.38
C GLN A 421 -49.18 0.98 1.48
N LEU A 422 -48.33 1.19 0.46
CA LEU A 422 -46.93 0.77 0.50
C LEU A 422 -46.16 1.52 1.57
N THR A 423 -46.42 2.82 1.76
CA THR A 423 -45.78 3.61 2.82
C THR A 423 -46.16 3.08 4.20
N ASP A 424 -47.43 2.78 4.45
CA ASP A 424 -47.89 2.19 5.72
C ASP A 424 -47.33 0.76 5.94
N LEU A 425 -47.34 -0.09 4.91
CA LEU A 425 -46.79 -1.45 4.93
C LEU A 425 -45.28 -1.46 5.20
N LEU A 426 -44.53 -0.54 4.58
CA LEU A 426 -43.06 -0.50 4.63
C LEU A 426 -42.51 0.33 5.81
N SER A 427 -43.31 1.20 6.44
CA SER A 427 -42.84 2.08 7.52
C SER A 427 -43.14 1.58 8.94
N LYS A 428 -44.15 0.73 9.16
CA LYS A 428 -44.57 0.34 10.52
C LYS A 428 -44.34 -1.11 10.92
N GLN A 429 -44.24 -2.06 9.99
CA GLN A 429 -44.19 -3.50 10.33
C GLN A 429 -42.87 -4.20 10.00
N TRP A 430 -41.91 -3.53 9.36
CA TRP A 430 -40.62 -4.14 9.00
C TRP A 430 -39.48 -3.92 10.01
N TYR A 431 -39.69 -3.05 11.01
CA TYR A 431 -38.71 -2.73 12.05
C TYR A 431 -39.03 -3.34 13.43
N TYR A 432 -39.99 -4.27 13.50
CA TYR A 432 -40.29 -5.07 14.71
C TYR A 432 -40.00 -6.54 14.48
#